data_AF-A0A9E0HCZ2-F1
#
_entry.id   AF-A0A9E0HCZ2-F1
#
_cell.length_a   1.000
_cell.length_b   1.000
_cell.length_c   1.000
_cell.angle_alpha   90.00
_cell.angle_beta   90.00
_cell.angle_gamma   90.00
#
_symmetry.space_group_name_H-M   'P 1'
#
loop_
_entity.id
_entity.type
_entity.pdbx_description
1 polymer ?
#
loop_
_entity_poly.entity_id
_entity_poly.type
_entity_poly.pdbx_seq_one_letter_code
_entity_poly.pdbx_strand_id
1 'polypeptide(L)'
;MHLPSPLAAILSLAAVATLAACRDRPTTGPTAAAAPALPAPTAATPAAAGAGGAELRSLAGRLAFEAANRPTGTPRLEALVTAAAAAGVEIVDTRQYLGLTAAAAYCAGGRTADGLAVAVCEYPDPAAAAAGRAHVERRFPDVGLSRRIVVRGATTLTTTAHDPGLTGTQAAVERVFATL
;
A
#
# COMPACT_ATOMS: atom_id res chain seq x y z
N MET A 1 -16.77 -49.13 19.09
CA MET A 1 -17.02 -48.54 20.42
C MET A 1 -17.07 -47.03 20.25
N HIS A 2 -18.28 -46.50 20.19
CA HIS A 2 -18.57 -45.06 20.24
C HIS A 2 -18.76 -44.65 21.71
N LEU A 3 -18.24 -43.49 22.09
CA LEU A 3 -18.75 -42.67 23.19
C LEU A 3 -18.41 -41.19 22.89
N PRO A 4 -19.43 -40.32 22.71
CA PRO A 4 -19.30 -38.87 22.60
C PRO A 4 -19.68 -38.16 23.92
N SER A 5 -19.15 -36.96 24.19
CA SER A 5 -19.71 -35.93 25.13
C SER A 5 -18.74 -34.77 25.41
N PRO A 6 -19.21 -33.59 25.89
CA PRO A 6 -20.41 -32.87 25.48
C PRO A 6 -20.19 -31.33 25.36
N LEU A 7 -21.25 -30.68 24.88
CA LEU A 7 -21.47 -29.24 24.80
C LEU A 7 -21.30 -28.48 26.14
N ALA A 8 -20.80 -27.25 26.04
CA ALA A 8 -21.22 -26.07 26.83
C ALA A 8 -20.72 -24.81 26.07
N ALA A 9 -21.50 -24.10 25.26
CA ALA A 9 -22.65 -23.25 25.58
C ALA A 9 -22.32 -22.18 26.65
N ILE A 10 -21.72 -21.04 26.25
CA ILE A 10 -21.98 -19.75 26.92
C ILE A 10 -22.12 -18.65 25.85
N LEU A 11 -23.39 -18.29 25.67
CA LEU A 11 -23.93 -17.10 25.03
C LEU A 11 -23.56 -15.88 25.90
N SER A 12 -23.01 -14.81 25.33
CA SER A 12 -22.95 -13.51 26.01
C SER A 12 -23.17 -12.39 25.01
N LEU A 13 -24.46 -12.10 24.84
CA LEU A 13 -25.03 -10.93 24.19
C LEU A 13 -24.94 -9.77 25.20
N ALA A 14 -24.27 -8.68 24.85
CA ALA A 14 -24.42 -7.41 25.57
C ALA A 14 -24.32 -6.25 24.58
N ALA A 15 -25.48 -5.90 24.03
CA ALA A 15 -25.71 -4.63 23.38
C ALA A 15 -25.99 -3.58 24.45
N VAL A 16 -25.23 -2.49 24.46
CA VAL A 16 -25.63 -1.24 25.13
C VAL A 16 -25.43 -0.10 24.15
N ALA A 17 -26.53 0.32 23.55
CA ALA A 17 -26.67 1.59 22.86
C ALA A 17 -26.87 2.69 23.92
N THR A 18 -26.07 3.76 23.85
CA THR A 18 -26.37 5.01 24.55
C THR A 18 -26.53 6.15 23.55
N LEU A 19 -27.62 6.89 23.79
CA LEU A 19 -28.22 7.88 22.93
C LEU A 19 -27.47 9.21 22.92
N ALA A 20 -27.79 9.94 21.86
CA ALA A 20 -27.51 11.33 21.56
C ALA A 20 -27.60 12.31 22.76
N ALA A 21 -26.65 13.24 22.79
CA ALA A 21 -26.81 14.53 23.45
C ALA A 21 -26.41 15.63 22.45
N CYS A 22 -27.41 16.13 21.71
CA CYS A 22 -27.34 17.41 21.02
C CYS A 22 -27.19 18.52 22.07
N ARG A 23 -26.22 19.41 21.89
CA ARG A 23 -26.24 20.71 22.56
C ARG A 23 -25.72 21.78 21.62
N ASP A 24 -26.68 22.41 20.93
CA ASP A 24 -26.47 23.67 20.23
C ASP A 24 -26.05 24.75 21.24
N ARG A 25 -24.95 25.44 20.93
CA ARG A 25 -24.58 26.71 21.56
C ARG A 25 -24.58 27.79 20.49
N PRO A 26 -25.44 28.83 20.61
CA PRO A 26 -25.22 30.07 19.88
C PRO A 26 -24.09 30.83 20.58
N THR A 27 -22.94 30.97 19.92
CA THR A 27 -21.85 31.83 20.39
C THR A 27 -21.70 33.00 19.44
N THR A 28 -21.93 34.16 20.01
CA THR A 28 -21.79 35.53 19.53
C THR A 28 -20.50 35.73 18.74
N GLY A 29 -20.61 36.31 17.55
CA GLY A 29 -19.49 36.62 16.67
C GLY A 29 -18.55 37.68 17.27
N PRO A 30 -17.22 37.51 17.18
CA PRO A 30 -16.27 38.58 17.38
C PRO A 30 -16.17 39.43 16.10
N THR A 31 -16.29 40.75 16.25
CA THR A 31 -15.91 41.74 15.24
C THR A 31 -14.45 41.52 14.83
N ALA A 32 -14.24 41.03 13.60
CA ALA A 32 -12.91 40.85 13.03
C ALA A 32 -12.29 42.21 12.72
N ALA A 33 -11.30 42.60 13.54
CA ALA A 33 -10.36 43.65 13.19
C ALA A 33 -9.59 43.23 11.92
N ALA A 34 -9.46 44.15 10.97
CA ALA A 34 -8.77 43.93 9.71
C ALA A 34 -7.32 43.48 9.94
N ALA A 35 -7.02 42.25 9.53
CA ALA A 35 -5.66 41.74 9.51
C ALA A 35 -4.86 42.40 8.38
N PRO A 36 -3.57 42.73 8.59
CA PRO A 36 -2.71 43.22 7.52
C PRO A 36 -2.55 42.15 6.42
N ALA A 37 -2.64 42.59 5.17
CA ALA A 37 -2.49 41.72 4.01
C ALA A 37 -1.10 41.04 4.02
N LEU A 38 -1.10 39.70 4.07
CA LEU A 38 0.07 38.89 3.81
C LEU A 38 0.53 39.12 2.35
N PRO A 39 1.85 39.15 2.07
CA PRO A 39 2.35 39.19 0.71
C PRO A 39 1.82 37.99 -0.07
N ALA A 40 1.40 38.26 -1.32
CA ALA A 40 0.87 37.24 -2.22
C ALA A 40 1.86 36.06 -2.32
N PRO A 41 1.37 34.80 -2.30
CA PRO A 41 2.23 33.67 -2.58
C PRO A 41 2.81 33.86 -3.98
N THR A 42 4.12 34.04 -4.06
CA THR A 42 4.87 33.90 -5.31
C THR A 42 4.47 32.56 -5.88
N ALA A 43 3.74 32.55 -6.99
CA ALA A 43 3.38 31.33 -7.68
C ALA A 43 4.68 30.56 -7.91
N ALA A 44 4.86 29.46 -7.17
CA ALA A 44 5.91 28.52 -7.46
C ALA A 44 5.69 28.11 -8.91
N THR A 45 6.65 28.47 -9.76
CA THR A 45 6.67 27.99 -11.14
C THR A 45 6.56 26.47 -11.05
N PRO A 46 5.57 25.82 -11.70
CA PRO A 46 5.54 24.37 -11.73
C PRO A 46 6.81 23.91 -12.44
N ALA A 47 7.79 23.43 -11.69
CA ALA A 47 8.89 22.66 -12.25
C ALA A 47 8.36 21.27 -12.61
N ALA A 48 7.37 21.22 -13.51
CA ALA A 48 7.04 20.05 -14.29
C ALA A 48 7.68 20.25 -15.66
N ALA A 49 9.02 20.29 -15.69
CA ALA A 49 9.73 19.93 -16.90
C ALA A 49 9.47 18.43 -17.06
N GLY A 50 8.39 18.09 -17.79
CA GLY A 50 8.13 16.72 -18.19
C GLY A 50 9.41 16.17 -18.80
N ALA A 51 9.91 15.07 -18.24
CA ALA A 51 11.15 14.45 -18.65
C ALA A 51 11.21 14.43 -20.18
N GLY A 52 12.15 15.19 -20.76
CA GLY A 52 12.28 15.24 -22.22
C GLY A 52 12.50 13.83 -22.74
N GLY A 53 12.13 13.55 -24.00
CA GLY A 53 12.27 12.21 -24.56
C GLY A 53 13.67 11.59 -24.42
N ALA A 54 14.72 12.42 -24.31
CA ALA A 54 16.08 11.98 -24.02
C ALA A 54 16.28 11.43 -22.58
N GLU A 55 15.60 12.00 -21.58
CA GLU A 55 15.70 11.63 -20.17
C GLU A 55 15.01 10.29 -19.90
N LEU A 56 13.87 10.05 -20.56
CA LEU A 56 13.15 8.76 -20.52
C LEU A 56 13.92 7.61 -21.18
N ARG A 57 14.97 7.88 -21.97
CA ARG A 57 15.87 6.84 -22.50
C ARG A 57 16.81 6.28 -21.43
N SER A 58 17.04 7.01 -20.35
CA SER A 58 17.86 6.53 -19.23
C SER A 58 17.00 5.78 -18.20
N LEU A 59 17.58 4.78 -17.52
CA LEU A 59 16.89 4.10 -16.43
C LEU A 59 16.53 5.08 -15.31
N ALA A 60 17.45 5.98 -14.94
CA ALA A 60 17.23 6.97 -13.89
C ALA A 60 16.05 7.91 -14.21
N GLY A 61 16.01 8.46 -15.43
CA GLY A 61 14.90 9.31 -15.87
C GLY A 61 13.56 8.56 -15.96
N ARG A 62 13.59 7.27 -16.33
CA ARG A 62 12.40 6.40 -16.30
C ARG A 62 11.86 6.23 -14.89
N LEU A 63 12.74 5.92 -13.92
CA LEU A 63 12.38 5.76 -12.52
C LEU A 63 11.84 7.07 -11.93
N ALA A 64 12.51 8.20 -12.20
CA ALA A 64 12.04 9.51 -11.78
C ALA A 64 10.66 9.86 -12.34
N PHE A 65 10.42 9.55 -13.63
CA PHE A 65 9.12 9.73 -14.26
C PHE A 65 8.03 8.88 -13.59
N GLU A 66 8.27 7.58 -13.36
CA GLU A 66 7.32 6.71 -12.66
C GLU A 66 7.02 7.22 -11.25
N ALA A 67 8.04 7.66 -10.51
CA ALA A 67 7.88 8.20 -9.16
C ALA A 67 7.05 9.50 -9.14
N ALA A 68 7.24 10.38 -10.13
CA ALA A 68 6.50 11.64 -10.26
C ALA A 68 5.04 11.43 -10.71
N ASN A 69 4.74 10.30 -11.37
CA ASN A 69 3.42 10.00 -11.92
C ASN A 69 2.73 8.83 -11.20
N ARG A 70 3.06 8.62 -9.91
CA ARG A 70 2.44 7.57 -9.09
C ARG A 70 0.93 7.74 -9.00
N PRO A 71 0.16 6.66 -9.19
CA PRO A 71 -1.27 6.65 -8.87
C PRO A 71 -1.55 7.08 -7.43
N THR A 72 -2.74 7.62 -7.21
CA THR A 72 -3.24 8.05 -5.89
C THR A 72 -4.49 7.25 -5.50
N GLY A 73 -4.77 7.15 -4.21
CA GLY A 73 -6.00 6.51 -3.71
C GLY A 73 -5.93 4.98 -3.58
N THR A 74 -4.73 4.39 -3.71
CA THR A 74 -4.49 2.97 -3.49
C THR A 74 -3.38 2.75 -2.46
N PRO A 75 -3.32 1.56 -1.84
CA PRO A 75 -2.28 1.28 -0.86
C PRO A 75 -0.88 1.40 -1.51
N ARG A 76 0.04 2.00 -0.74
CA ARG A 76 1.41 2.31 -1.14
C ARG A 76 2.41 1.49 -0.33
N LEU A 77 3.64 1.34 -0.83
CA LEU A 77 4.71 0.66 -0.10
C LEU A 77 4.95 1.29 1.27
N GLU A 78 4.94 2.61 1.37
CA GLU A 78 5.23 3.34 2.61
C GLU A 78 4.20 3.03 3.71
N ALA A 79 2.93 2.90 3.32
CA ALA A 79 1.86 2.47 4.22
C ALA A 79 2.04 1.00 4.64
N LEU A 80 2.44 0.13 3.71
CA LEU A 80 2.74 -1.27 4.00
C LEU A 80 3.90 -1.42 4.98
N VAL A 81 5.01 -0.71 4.76
CA VAL A 81 6.18 -0.75 5.65
C VAL A 81 5.78 -0.31 7.06
N THR A 82 5.05 0.79 7.18
CA THR A 82 4.60 1.32 8.47
C THR A 82 3.68 0.33 9.20
N ALA A 83 2.70 -0.23 8.48
CA ALA A 83 1.74 -1.14 9.07
C ALA A 83 2.34 -2.53 9.36
N ALA A 84 3.31 -2.98 8.56
CA ALA A 84 4.03 -4.23 8.78
C ALA A 84 4.93 -4.12 10.04
N ALA A 85 5.65 -3.01 10.20
CA ALA A 85 6.45 -2.74 11.40
C ALA A 85 5.57 -2.73 12.65
N ALA A 86 4.38 -2.09 12.59
CA ALA A 86 3.40 -2.13 13.68
C ALA A 86 2.88 -3.54 14.01
N ALA A 87 2.94 -4.46 13.04
CA ALA A 87 2.61 -5.88 13.21
C ALA A 87 3.82 -6.76 13.56
N GLY A 88 4.98 -6.17 13.84
CA GLY A 88 6.21 -6.88 14.21
C GLY A 88 7.00 -7.46 13.02
N VAL A 89 6.73 -7.00 11.80
CA VAL A 89 7.44 -7.42 10.58
C VAL A 89 8.17 -6.22 9.98
N GLU A 90 9.49 -6.16 10.18
CA GLU A 90 10.33 -5.12 9.61
C GLU A 90 10.61 -5.36 8.12
N ILE A 91 10.31 -4.37 7.28
CA ILE A 91 10.66 -4.36 5.85
C ILE A 91 11.75 -3.30 5.65
N VAL A 92 12.95 -3.75 5.29
CA VAL A 92 14.14 -2.93 5.15
C VAL A 92 14.60 -2.87 3.69
N ASP A 93 15.63 -2.04 3.43
CA ASP A 93 16.28 -1.88 2.13
C ASP A 93 15.30 -1.55 1.00
N THR A 94 14.36 -0.66 1.30
CA THR A 94 13.31 -0.27 0.37
C THR A 94 13.89 0.54 -0.80
N ARG A 95 13.46 0.21 -2.01
CA ARG A 95 13.89 0.88 -3.25
C ARG A 95 12.83 0.75 -4.34
N GLN A 96 12.90 1.67 -5.29
CA GLN A 96 12.08 1.62 -6.50
C GLN A 96 12.56 0.52 -7.45
N TYR A 97 11.60 -0.11 -8.14
CA TYR A 97 11.81 -0.99 -9.28
C TYR A 97 11.15 -0.40 -10.52
N LEU A 98 11.62 -0.79 -11.71
CA LEU A 98 11.01 -0.34 -12.96
C LEU A 98 9.62 -0.96 -13.13
N GLY A 99 8.57 -0.15 -13.01
CA GLY A 99 7.16 -0.55 -13.07
C GLY A 99 6.79 -1.25 -14.36
N LEU A 100 7.41 -0.85 -15.48
CA LEU A 100 7.21 -1.46 -16.80
C LEU A 100 7.37 -2.99 -16.80
N THR A 101 8.26 -3.53 -15.95
CA THR A 101 8.50 -4.99 -15.87
C THR A 101 7.32 -5.79 -15.32
N ALA A 102 6.40 -5.12 -14.61
CA ALA A 102 5.17 -5.69 -14.08
C ALA A 102 3.91 -5.12 -14.78
N ALA A 103 4.08 -4.37 -15.88
CA ALA A 103 3.03 -3.57 -16.50
C ALA A 103 2.34 -2.59 -15.52
N ALA A 104 3.11 -2.06 -14.55
CA ALA A 104 2.65 -1.11 -13.54
C ALA A 104 3.11 0.31 -13.86
N ALA A 105 2.46 1.31 -13.23
CA ALA A 105 2.87 2.71 -13.32
C ALA A 105 4.05 3.03 -12.38
N TYR A 106 4.14 2.33 -11.26
CA TYR A 106 5.23 2.42 -10.30
C TYR A 106 5.36 1.11 -9.53
N CYS A 107 6.58 0.69 -9.22
CA CYS A 107 6.83 -0.41 -8.30
C CYS A 107 7.92 -0.02 -7.31
N ALA A 108 7.78 -0.47 -6.07
CA ALA A 108 8.84 -0.40 -5.08
C ALA A 108 8.75 -1.58 -4.12
N GLY A 109 9.82 -1.88 -3.41
CA GLY A 109 9.81 -2.96 -2.44
C GLY A 109 11.08 -3.03 -1.64
N GLY A 110 11.16 -4.05 -0.79
CA GLY A 110 12.27 -4.29 0.13
C GLY A 110 12.34 -5.76 0.50
N ARG A 111 12.96 -6.04 1.63
CA ARG A 111 13.09 -7.38 2.20
C ARG A 111 12.91 -7.35 3.70
N THR A 112 12.42 -8.44 4.26
CA THR A 112 12.45 -8.66 5.70
C THR A 112 13.81 -9.23 6.13
N ALA A 113 14.10 -9.21 7.44
CA ALA A 113 15.35 -9.74 7.99
C ALA A 113 15.53 -11.25 7.76
N ASP A 114 14.42 -12.01 7.69
CA ASP A 114 14.39 -13.44 7.40
C ASP A 114 14.41 -13.76 5.89
N GLY A 115 14.50 -12.74 5.02
CA GLY A 115 14.75 -12.91 3.59
C GLY A 115 13.50 -12.99 2.70
N LEU A 116 12.31 -12.67 3.21
CA LEU A 116 11.11 -12.49 2.39
C LEU A 116 11.26 -11.23 1.55
N ALA A 117 11.27 -11.37 0.23
CA ALA A 117 11.20 -10.23 -0.68
C ALA A 117 9.75 -9.74 -0.80
N VAL A 118 9.56 -8.42 -0.72
CA VAL A 118 8.26 -7.75 -0.80
C VAL A 118 8.30 -6.71 -1.91
N ALA A 119 7.34 -6.72 -2.82
CA ALA A 119 7.18 -5.70 -3.85
C ALA A 119 5.72 -5.24 -3.93
N VAL A 120 5.51 -3.93 -3.95
CA VAL A 120 4.22 -3.28 -4.17
C VAL A 120 4.26 -2.59 -5.52
N CYS A 121 3.31 -2.90 -6.39
CA CYS A 121 3.16 -2.27 -7.69
C CYS A 121 1.82 -1.55 -7.78
N GLU A 122 1.86 -0.31 -8.23
CA GLU A 122 0.73 0.63 -8.33
C GLU A 122 0.32 0.78 -9.79
N TYR A 123 -0.98 0.68 -10.04
CA TYR A 123 -1.61 0.68 -11.35
C TYR A 123 -2.63 1.82 -11.45
N PRO A 124 -2.96 2.28 -12.67
CA PRO A 124 -3.93 3.35 -12.85
C PRO A 124 -5.34 2.96 -12.39
N ASP A 125 -5.71 1.68 -12.48
CA ASP A 125 -7.03 1.17 -12.11
C ASP A 125 -6.99 -0.33 -11.73
N PRO A 126 -8.07 -0.87 -11.13
CA PRO A 126 -8.12 -2.27 -10.71
C PRO A 126 -8.00 -3.29 -11.85
N ALA A 127 -8.48 -2.96 -13.05
CA ALA A 127 -8.37 -3.87 -14.19
C ALA A 127 -6.91 -3.98 -14.65
N ALA A 128 -6.18 -2.87 -14.66
CA ALA A 128 -4.74 -2.83 -14.92
C ALA A 128 -3.96 -3.64 -13.86
N ALA A 129 -4.33 -3.56 -12.58
CA ALA A 129 -3.69 -4.37 -11.53
C ALA A 129 -3.90 -5.88 -11.73
N ALA A 130 -5.11 -6.30 -12.11
CA ALA A 130 -5.39 -7.70 -12.45
C ALA A 130 -4.60 -8.16 -13.68
N ALA A 131 -4.52 -7.32 -14.72
CA ALA A 131 -3.72 -7.60 -15.91
C ALA A 131 -2.22 -7.67 -15.60
N GLY A 132 -1.72 -6.77 -14.75
CA GLY A 132 -0.34 -6.75 -14.27
C GLY A 132 0.04 -8.00 -13.47
N ARG A 133 -0.84 -8.46 -12.56
CA ARG A 133 -0.66 -9.75 -11.89
C ARG A 133 -0.51 -10.89 -12.90
N ALA A 134 -1.44 -10.99 -13.85
CA ALA A 134 -1.39 -12.05 -14.86
C ALA A 134 -0.13 -11.93 -15.75
N HIS A 135 0.34 -10.70 -16.02
CA HIS A 135 1.59 -10.46 -16.73
C HIS A 135 2.80 -11.02 -15.96
N VAL A 136 2.92 -10.71 -14.66
CA VAL A 136 4.03 -11.18 -13.81
C VAL A 136 4.02 -12.70 -13.69
N GLU A 137 2.86 -13.31 -13.44
CA GLU A 137 2.70 -14.77 -13.34
C GLU A 137 3.19 -15.49 -14.61
N ARG A 138 2.85 -14.95 -15.80
CA ARG A 138 3.32 -15.50 -17.08
C ARG A 138 4.80 -15.24 -17.34
N ARG A 139 5.30 -14.03 -17.02
CA ARG A 139 6.64 -13.57 -17.43
C ARG A 139 7.75 -14.17 -16.57
N PHE A 140 7.46 -14.47 -15.31
CA PHE A 140 8.42 -14.91 -14.32
C PHE A 140 7.92 -16.19 -13.65
N PRO A 141 8.08 -17.38 -14.24
CA PRO A 141 7.62 -18.61 -13.61
C PRO A 141 8.36 -18.90 -12.29
N ASP A 142 7.64 -19.42 -11.29
CA ASP A 142 8.14 -19.66 -9.92
C ASP A 142 8.96 -20.94 -9.81
N VAL A 143 10.13 -20.98 -10.44
CA VAL A 143 11.01 -22.15 -10.38
C VAL A 143 11.81 -22.11 -9.08
N GLY A 144 11.35 -22.87 -8.08
CA GLY A 144 12.04 -23.04 -6.80
C GLY A 144 11.82 -21.92 -5.77
N LEU A 145 10.78 -21.10 -5.96
CA LEU A 145 10.42 -20.00 -5.07
C LEU A 145 8.97 -20.12 -4.61
N SER A 146 8.70 -19.71 -3.36
CA SER A 146 7.33 -19.47 -2.88
C SER A 146 6.95 -18.03 -3.20
N ARG A 147 6.29 -17.81 -4.34
CA ARG A 147 5.74 -16.49 -4.69
C ARG A 147 4.23 -16.45 -4.52
N ARG A 148 3.74 -15.34 -3.97
CA ARG A 148 2.31 -15.01 -3.98
C ARG A 148 2.08 -13.59 -4.43
N ILE A 149 1.01 -13.39 -5.20
CA ILE A 149 0.59 -12.08 -5.68
C ILE A 149 -0.85 -11.84 -5.23
N VAL A 150 -1.05 -10.83 -4.39
CA VAL A 150 -2.35 -10.38 -3.89
C VAL A 150 -2.70 -9.05 -4.55
N VAL A 151 -3.97 -8.88 -4.94
CA VAL A 151 -4.49 -7.65 -5.57
C VAL A 151 -5.42 -6.94 -4.59
N ARG A 152 -5.27 -5.62 -4.44
CA ARG A 152 -6.16 -4.76 -3.67
C ARG A 152 -6.39 -3.45 -4.41
N GLY A 153 -7.60 -3.26 -4.95
CA GLY A 153 -7.91 -2.12 -5.81
C GLY A 153 -6.96 -2.10 -7.01
N ALA A 154 -6.31 -0.95 -7.24
CA ALA A 154 -5.29 -0.78 -8.29
C ALA A 154 -3.85 -1.02 -7.80
N THR A 155 -3.64 -1.85 -6.78
CA THR A 155 -2.30 -2.20 -6.28
C THR A 155 -2.14 -3.71 -6.20
N THR A 156 -0.95 -4.22 -6.52
CA THR A 156 -0.54 -5.58 -6.21
C THR A 156 0.53 -5.62 -5.14
N LEU A 157 0.46 -6.61 -4.26
CA LEU A 157 1.53 -7.04 -3.36
C LEU A 157 2.08 -8.36 -3.89
N THR A 158 3.37 -8.41 -4.16
CA THR A 158 4.11 -9.64 -4.45
C THR A 158 5.03 -9.96 -3.27
N THR A 159 4.90 -11.16 -2.72
CA THR A 159 5.79 -11.71 -1.71
C THR A 159 6.53 -12.89 -2.32
N THR A 160 7.84 -13.00 -2.11
CA THR A 160 8.68 -14.08 -2.66
C THR A 160 9.69 -14.56 -1.64
N ALA A 161 9.70 -15.86 -1.37
CA ALA A 161 10.66 -16.51 -0.47
C ALA A 161 11.40 -17.64 -1.19
N HIS A 162 12.69 -17.80 -0.87
CA HIS A 162 13.44 -19.01 -1.24
C HIS A 162 13.21 -20.14 -0.23
N ASP A 163 13.06 -19.78 1.05
CA ASP A 163 12.78 -20.72 2.12
C ASP A 163 11.25 -20.93 2.27
N PRO A 164 10.72 -22.17 2.09
CA PRO A 164 9.31 -22.46 2.33
C PRO A 164 8.88 -22.27 3.80
N GLY A 165 9.83 -22.17 4.75
CA GLY A 165 9.57 -21.85 6.15
C GLY A 165 8.99 -20.46 6.40
N LEU A 166 9.09 -19.53 5.44
CA LEU A 166 8.65 -18.12 5.61
C LEU A 166 7.14 -17.89 5.38
N THR A 167 6.34 -18.96 5.30
CA THR A 167 4.89 -18.84 5.08
C THR A 167 4.17 -18.02 6.15
N GLY A 168 4.66 -18.05 7.40
CA GLY A 168 4.12 -17.25 8.51
C GLY A 168 4.32 -15.74 8.31
N THR A 169 5.56 -15.31 8.05
CA THR A 169 5.92 -13.91 7.74
C THR A 169 5.18 -13.43 6.50
N GLN A 170 5.13 -14.27 5.45
CA GLN A 170 4.39 -13.98 4.23
C GLN A 170 2.90 -13.73 4.48
N ALA A 171 2.24 -14.61 5.24
CA ALA A 171 0.84 -14.44 5.62
C ALA A 171 0.60 -13.20 6.50
N ALA A 172 1.55 -12.83 7.36
CA ALA A 172 1.45 -11.62 8.17
C ALA A 172 1.47 -10.35 7.30
N VAL A 173 2.43 -10.23 6.37
CA VAL A 173 2.52 -9.09 5.45
C VAL A 173 1.27 -8.97 4.57
N GLU A 174 0.74 -10.09 4.08
CA GLU A 174 -0.49 -10.08 3.27
C GLU A 174 -1.73 -9.67 4.05
N ARG A 175 -1.86 -10.10 5.32
CA ARG A 175 -2.96 -9.65 6.19
C ARG A 175 -2.90 -8.16 6.43
N VAL A 176 -1.71 -7.62 6.70
CA VAL A 176 -1.49 -6.17 6.84
C VAL A 176 -1.94 -5.47 5.56
N PHE A 177 -1.46 -5.91 4.40
CA PHE A 177 -1.81 -5.31 3.12
C PHE A 177 -3.31 -5.34 2.82
N ALA A 178 -4.02 -6.39 3.23
CA ALA A 178 -5.48 -6.47 3.08
C ALA A 178 -6.23 -5.38 3.86
N THR A 179 -5.67 -4.92 4.99
CA THR A 179 -6.20 -3.82 5.81
C THR A 179 -5.77 -2.42 5.38
N LEU A 180 -4.93 -2.38 4.33
CA LEU A 180 -4.59 -1.27 3.43
C LEU A 180 -5.47 -0.02 3.38
#